data_AF-A0A4R2JI29-F1
#
_entry.id   AF-A0A4R2JI29-F1
#
_cell.length_a   1.000
_cell.length_b   1.000
_cell.length_c   1.000
_cell.angle_alpha   90.00
_cell.angle_beta   90.00
_cell.angle_gamma   90.00
#
_symmetry.space_group_name_H-M   'P 1'
#
loop_
_entity.id
_entity.type
_entity.pdbx_description
1 polymer ?
#
loop_
_entity_poly.entity_id
_entity_poly.type
_entity_poly.pdbx_seq_one_letter_code
_entity_poly.pdbx_strand_id
1 'polypeptide(L)' 'MGRELDPERRRKIDEIFGDVLPDTTSDEREPDPEQEDWYQRNKPPHHLDGEG' A
#
# COMPACT_ATOMS: atom_id res chain seq x y z
N MET A 1 -17.94 17.78 3.87
CA MET A 1 -18.60 17.03 2.77
C MET A 1 -17.53 16.71 1.73
N GLY A 2 -17.21 15.44 1.52
CA GLY A 2 -16.20 15.04 0.54
C GLY A 2 -16.63 15.49 -0.86
N ARG A 3 -15.69 16.00 -1.65
CA ARG A 3 -15.97 16.32 -3.05
C ARG A 3 -16.24 14.99 -3.74
N GLU A 4 -17.45 14.84 -4.27
CA GLU A 4 -17.78 13.70 -5.12
C GLU A 4 -16.75 13.65 -6.26
N LEU A 5 -16.14 12.48 -6.44
CA LEU A 5 -15.11 12.32 -7.46
C LEU A 5 -15.81 12.32 -8.82
N ASP A 6 -15.24 13.07 -9.76
CA ASP A 6 -15.61 12.93 -11.16
C ASP A 6 -15.62 11.44 -11.57
N PRO A 7 -16.64 10.95 -12.31
CA PRO A 7 -16.77 9.54 -12.65
C PRO A 7 -15.54 8.95 -13.37
N GLU A 8 -14.84 9.73 -14.20
CA GLU A 8 -13.62 9.25 -14.87
C GLU A 8 -12.46 9.10 -13.88
N ARG A 9 -12.40 10.00 -12.89
CA ARG A 9 -11.42 9.90 -11.81
C ARG A 9 -11.67 8.69 -10.92
N ARG A 10 -12.95 8.36 -10.66
CA ARG A 10 -13.34 7.16 -9.92
C ARG A 10 -12.85 5.89 -10.64
N ARG A 11 -13.15 5.77 -11.95
CA ARG A 11 -12.73 4.61 -12.77
C ARG A 11 -11.21 4.38 -12.79
N LYS A 12 -10.41 5.44 -12.91
CA LYS A 12 -8.94 5.33 -12.88
C LYS A 12 -8.41 4.86 -11.53
N ILE A 13 -9.07 5.25 -10.45
CA ILE A 13 -8.71 4.78 -9.10
C ILE A 13 -9.08 3.31 -8.97
N ASP A 14 -10.28 2.92 -9.38
CA ASP A 14 -10.73 1.52 -9.32
C ASP A 14 -9.87 0.60 -10.21
N GLU A 15 -9.33 1.09 -11.34
CA GLU A 15 -8.37 0.36 -12.17
C GLU A 15 -7.05 0.04 -11.44
N ILE A 16 -6.59 0.94 -10.56
CA ILE A 16 -5.33 0.80 -9.82
C ILE A 16 -5.54 0.02 -8.53
N PHE A 17 -6.61 0.30 -7.81
CA PHE A 17 -6.83 -0.17 -6.44
C PHE A 17 -7.90 -1.25 -6.33
N GLY A 18 -8.66 -1.50 -7.39
CA GLY A 18 -9.83 -2.37 -7.36
C GLY A 18 -11.07 -1.68 -6.77
N ASP A 19 -12.20 -2.38 -6.90
CA ASP A 19 -13.51 -1.99 -6.39
C ASP A 19 -13.88 -2.71 -5.08
N VAL A 20 -13.14 -3.77 -4.72
CA VAL A 20 -13.38 -4.61 -3.55
C VAL A 20 -12.36 -4.32 -2.46
N LEU A 21 -12.86 -3.98 -1.27
CA LEU A 21 -12.03 -3.94 -0.06
C LEU A 21 -11.88 -5.36 0.52
N PRO A 22 -10.70 -5.71 1.06
CA PRO A 22 -10.50 -7.00 1.71
C PRO A 22 -11.38 -7.12 2.97
N ASP A 23 -11.84 -8.34 3.27
CA ASP A 23 -12.67 -8.63 4.46
C ASP A 23 -11.96 -8.40 5.79
N THR A 24 -10.62 -8.38 5.78
CA THR A 24 -9.76 -8.23 6.95
C THR A 24 -8.73 -7.14 6.71
N THR A 25 -8.41 -6.37 7.75
CA THR A 25 -7.36 -5.34 7.69
C THR A 25 -5.96 -5.97 7.73
N SER A 26 -4.91 -5.15 7.62
CA SER A 26 -3.54 -5.68 7.66
C SER A 26 -3.12 -6.20 9.02
N ASP A 27 -3.69 -5.69 10.12
CA ASP A 27 -3.36 -6.12 11.49
C ASP A 27 -4.08 -7.42 11.88
N GLU A 28 -5.20 -7.74 11.24
CA GLU A 28 -5.97 -8.97 11.46
C GLU A 28 -5.46 -10.17 10.66
N ARG A 29 -4.69 -9.93 9.60
CA ARG A 29 -4.16 -10.98 8.72
C ARG A 29 -2.84 -11.53 9.25
N GLU A 30 -2.63 -12.83 9.04
CA GLU A 30 -1.31 -13.44 9.28
C GLU A 30 -0.27 -12.83 8.32
N PRO A 31 0.98 -12.64 8.78
CA PRO A 31 2.04 -12.09 7.96
C PRO A 31 2.35 -13.03 6.79
N ASP A 32 2.38 -12.48 5.59
CA ASP A 32 2.76 -13.19 4.37
C ASP A 32 4.29 -13.14 4.19
N PRO A 33 4.99 -14.29 4.18
CA PRO A 33 6.44 -14.33 4.01
C PRO A 33 6.92 -13.73 2.68
N GLU A 34 6.12 -13.79 1.61
CA GLU A 34 6.49 -13.17 0.32
C GLU A 34 6.51 -11.64 0.43
N GLN A 35 5.63 -11.08 1.25
CA GLN A 35 5.53 -9.65 1.49
C GLN A 35 6.71 -9.13 2.31
N GLU A 36 7.17 -9.89 3.31
CA GLU A 36 8.38 -9.61 4.09
C GLU A 36 9.62 -9.64 3.18
N ASP A 37 9.77 -10.69 2.37
CA ASP A 37 10.90 -10.82 1.43
C ASP A 37 10.96 -9.66 0.42
N TRP A 38 9.81 -9.26 -0.12
CA TRP A 38 9.73 -8.09 -0.99
C TRP A 38 10.12 -6.81 -0.26
N TYR A 39 9.62 -6.61 0.97
CA TYR A 39 9.94 -5.42 1.77
C TYR A 39 11.43 -5.34 2.07
N GLN A 40 12.08 -6.43 2.47
CA GLN A 40 13.53 -6.44 2.75
C GLN A 40 14.36 -6.07 1.50
N ARG A 41 13.92 -6.50 0.31
CA ARG A 41 14.62 -6.23 -0.95
C ARG A 41 14.42 -4.81 -1.48
N ASN A 42 13.28 -4.18 -1.18
CA ASN A 42 12.90 -2.87 -1.73
C ASN A 42 12.93 -1.75 -0.68
N LYS A 43 13.18 -2.08 0.58
CA LYS A 43 13.38 -1.12 1.65
C LYS A 43 14.46 -0.12 1.24
N PRO A 44 14.16 1.19 1.26
CA PRO A 44 15.14 2.20 0.95
C PRO A 44 16.37 2.02 1.85
N PRO A 45 17.60 2.28 1.36
CA PRO A 45 18.77 2.24 2.21
C PRO A 45 18.54 3.16 3.40
N HIS A 46 18.67 2.59 4.60
CA HIS A 46 18.76 3.37 5.83
C HIS A 46 20.01 4.22 5.70
N HIS A 47 19.86 5.49 5.32
CA HIS A 47 20.94 6.47 5.42
C HIS A 47 21.14 6.73 6.92
N LEU A 48 21.80 5.80 7.61
CA LEU A 48 22.73 6.19 8.64
C LEU A 48 24.00 6.53 7.87
N ASP A 49 24.09 7.78 7.41
CA ASP A 49 25.41 8.35 7.23
C ASP A 49 26.01 8.39 8.64
N GLY A 50 27.04 7.59 8.87
CA GLY A 50 27.70 7.52 10.16
C GLY A 50 28.30 8.88 10.57
N GLU A 51 28.27 9.12 11.88
CA GLU A 51 29.10 10.04 12.67
C GLU A 51 28.88 11.56 12.50
N GLY A 52 28.32 12.14 13.56
CA GLY A 52 28.28 13.56 13.91
C GLY A 52 27.73 13.75 15.32
#